data_AF-A0AAU3U4R3-F1
#
_entry.id   AF-A0AAU3U4R3-F1
#
_cell.length_a   1.000
_cell.length_b   1.000
_cell.length_c   1.000
_cell.angle_alpha   90.00
_cell.angle_beta   90.00
_cell.angle_gamma   90.00
#
_symmetry.space_group_name_H-M   'P 1'
#
loop_
_entity.id
_entity.type
_entity.pdbx_description
1 polymer ?
#
loop_
_entity_poly.entity_id
_entity_poly.type
_entity_poly.pdbx_seq_one_letter_code
_entity_poly.pdbx_strand_id
1 'polypeptide(L)'
;MAITGAAELLAAWEAGLGEPPVGRALLLHRAARPDVDTGRLPQLPVGEREADLFALRRALFGERMQVRLGCAACGQDMEFDLDAGEVAGSLGGRGDAVVRVRQDGWDVEFRLPGVADLTAAARAADPRTALLDRCLVSAVHDGTAVAGPALPATVQRRIAEAVEAADPGADLALNVACPECGTATRAELDIASYLWTELDAWARDVLLDVHLLATAYGWSEPDILALSPTRRRYYLELCADV
;
A
#
# COMPACT_ATOMS: atom_id res chain seq x y z
N MET A 1 -7.84 12.56 -11.49
CA MET A 1 -8.57 13.33 -10.46
C MET A 1 -8.51 12.55 -9.18
N ALA A 2 -7.82 13.06 -8.15
CA ALA A 2 -7.86 12.43 -6.82
C ALA A 2 -9.33 12.35 -6.36
N ILE A 3 -9.71 11.33 -5.59
CA ILE A 3 -11.05 11.27 -4.99
C ILE A 3 -11.24 12.56 -4.17
N THR A 4 -12.17 13.41 -4.60
CA THR A 4 -12.33 14.78 -4.08
C THR A 4 -13.56 14.97 -3.20
N GLY A 5 -14.46 13.98 -3.15
CA GLY A 5 -15.70 14.05 -2.37
C GLY A 5 -16.14 12.72 -1.75
N ALA A 6 -17.00 12.82 -0.72
CA ALA A 6 -17.51 11.66 0.02
C ALA A 6 -18.24 10.65 -0.87
N ALA A 7 -19.01 11.11 -1.87
CA ALA A 7 -19.71 10.22 -2.81
C ALA A 7 -18.73 9.37 -3.65
N GLU A 8 -17.65 9.97 -4.16
CA GLU A 8 -16.63 9.26 -4.92
C GLU A 8 -15.89 8.23 -4.05
N LEU A 9 -15.62 8.58 -2.79
CA LEU A 9 -14.96 7.68 -1.84
C LEU A 9 -15.87 6.51 -1.43
N LEU A 10 -17.17 6.76 -1.23
CA LEU A 10 -18.17 5.70 -1.01
C LEU A 10 -18.28 4.77 -2.22
N ALA A 11 -18.28 5.30 -3.45
CA ALA A 11 -18.30 4.46 -4.66
C ALA A 11 -17.06 3.56 -4.77
N ALA A 12 -15.88 4.08 -4.39
CA ALA A 12 -14.65 3.28 -4.34
C ALA A 12 -14.70 2.18 -3.27
N TRP A 13 -15.25 2.49 -2.09
CA TRP A 13 -15.50 1.50 -1.03
C TRP A 13 -16.51 0.44 -1.48
N GLU A 14 -17.64 0.83 -2.06
CA GLU A 14 -18.67 -0.10 -2.52
C GLU A 14 -18.12 -1.08 -3.57
N ALA A 15 -17.34 -0.58 -4.53
CA ALA A 15 -16.66 -1.40 -5.54
C ALA A 15 -15.72 -2.44 -4.93
N GLY A 16 -15.15 -2.19 -3.74
CA GLY A 16 -14.21 -3.10 -3.07
C GLY A 16 -14.85 -4.13 -2.13
N LEU A 17 -16.16 -4.04 -1.86
CA LEU A 17 -16.84 -4.98 -0.95
C LEU A 17 -16.73 -6.43 -1.42
N GLY A 18 -16.91 -6.67 -2.72
CA GLY A 18 -16.81 -7.99 -3.35
C GLY A 18 -15.40 -8.43 -3.75
N GLU A 19 -14.40 -7.56 -3.59
CA GLU A 19 -13.04 -7.83 -4.04
C GLU A 19 -12.22 -8.55 -2.96
N PRO A 20 -11.31 -9.47 -3.35
CA PRO A 20 -10.29 -9.99 -2.43
C PRO A 20 -9.30 -8.87 -2.05
N PRO A 21 -8.44 -9.08 -1.03
CA PRO A 21 -7.48 -8.07 -0.57
C PRO A 21 -6.63 -7.43 -1.67
N VAL A 22 -6.16 -8.22 -2.64
CA VAL A 22 -5.38 -7.72 -3.79
C VAL A 22 -6.23 -6.80 -4.69
N GLY A 23 -7.50 -7.11 -4.89
CA GLY A 23 -8.42 -6.26 -5.65
C GLY A 23 -8.70 -4.93 -4.95
N ARG A 24 -8.91 -4.96 -3.64
CA ARG A 24 -9.06 -3.75 -2.81
C ARG A 24 -7.81 -2.87 -2.86
N ALA A 25 -6.62 -3.48 -2.75
CA ALA A 25 -5.36 -2.76 -2.88
C ALA A 25 -5.23 -2.05 -4.24
N LEU A 26 -5.67 -2.69 -5.34
CA LEU A 26 -5.68 -2.06 -6.67
C LEU A 26 -6.69 -0.91 -6.77
N LEU A 27 -7.87 -1.04 -6.15
CA LEU A 27 -8.87 0.04 -6.09
C LEU A 27 -8.33 1.26 -5.33
N LEU A 28 -7.69 1.03 -4.18
CA LEU A 28 -7.03 2.08 -3.40
C LEU A 28 -5.87 2.72 -4.20
N HIS A 29 -5.06 1.92 -4.90
CA HIS A 29 -3.97 2.45 -5.72
C HIS A 29 -4.48 3.29 -6.89
N ARG A 30 -5.61 2.90 -7.51
CA ARG A 30 -6.29 3.72 -8.54
C ARG A 30 -6.80 5.05 -7.97
N ALA A 31 -7.31 5.04 -6.75
CA ALA A 31 -7.71 6.27 -6.06
C ALA A 31 -6.52 7.20 -5.77
N ALA A 32 -5.36 6.62 -5.43
CA ALA A 32 -4.11 7.36 -5.19
C ALA A 32 -3.48 7.90 -6.49
N ARG A 33 -3.57 7.14 -7.59
CA ARG A 33 -2.96 7.45 -8.90
C ARG A 33 -3.98 7.43 -10.04
N PRO A 34 -4.95 8.35 -10.02
CA PRO A 34 -6.05 8.39 -10.99
C PRO A 34 -5.60 8.86 -12.38
N ASP A 35 -4.37 9.36 -12.51
CA ASP A 35 -3.71 9.75 -13.75
C ASP A 35 -2.98 8.57 -14.44
N VAL A 36 -2.79 7.45 -13.74
CA VAL A 36 -2.10 6.26 -14.24
C VAL A 36 -3.12 5.24 -14.74
N ASP A 37 -2.83 4.65 -15.89
CA ASP A 37 -3.66 3.57 -16.45
C ASP A 37 -3.78 2.38 -15.48
N THR A 38 -4.97 1.80 -15.37
CA THR A 38 -5.25 0.70 -14.43
C THR A 38 -4.43 -0.56 -14.73
N GLY A 39 -4.13 -0.84 -16.00
CA GLY A 39 -3.27 -1.95 -16.38
C GLY A 39 -1.79 -1.72 -16.06
N ARG A 40 -1.39 -0.45 -15.88
CA ARG A 40 -0.02 -0.07 -15.50
C ARG A 40 0.22 -0.10 -13.99
N LEU A 41 -0.79 0.17 -13.17
CA LEU A 41 -0.65 0.20 -11.70
C LEU A 41 0.01 -1.06 -11.12
N PRO A 42 -0.39 -2.30 -11.48
CA PRO A 42 0.24 -3.51 -10.95
C PRO A 42 1.70 -3.72 -11.38
N GLN A 43 2.18 -2.95 -12.35
CA GLN A 43 3.55 -3.01 -12.88
C GLN A 43 4.48 -1.97 -12.22
N LEU A 44 3.93 -1.02 -11.45
CA LEU A 44 4.74 -0.10 -10.67
C LEU A 44 5.50 -0.87 -9.58
N PRO A 45 6.72 -0.42 -9.20
CA PRO A 45 7.45 -0.99 -8.08
C PRO A 45 6.59 -1.07 -6.82
N VAL A 46 6.80 -2.12 -6.02
CA VAL A 46 5.98 -2.35 -4.83
C VAL A 46 6.10 -1.18 -3.85
N GLY A 47 7.30 -0.66 -3.59
CA GLY A 47 7.42 0.48 -2.67
C GLY A 47 6.84 1.78 -3.24
N GLU A 48 6.75 1.96 -4.57
CA GLU A 48 6.00 3.08 -5.15
C GLU A 48 4.50 2.96 -4.83
N ARG A 49 3.93 1.75 -4.95
CA ARG A 49 2.55 1.50 -4.50
C ARG A 49 2.40 1.80 -3.02
N GLU A 50 3.29 1.29 -2.17
CA GLU A 50 3.20 1.54 -0.72
C GLU A 50 3.20 3.04 -0.43
N ALA A 51 4.14 3.78 -1.01
CA ALA A 51 4.23 5.23 -0.85
C ALA A 51 2.96 5.96 -1.32
N ASP A 52 2.39 5.56 -2.47
CA ASP A 52 1.12 6.10 -2.97
C ASP A 52 -0.03 5.85 -1.99
N LEU A 53 -0.09 4.67 -1.38
CA LEU A 53 -1.13 4.30 -0.42
C LEU A 53 -0.98 5.05 0.92
N PHE A 54 0.25 5.24 1.43
CA PHE A 54 0.49 6.11 2.59
C PHE A 54 0.09 7.56 2.30
N ALA A 55 0.40 8.07 1.11
CA ALA A 55 0.02 9.42 0.70
C ALA A 55 -1.50 9.57 0.61
N LEU A 56 -2.20 8.60 0.02
CA LEU A 56 -3.67 8.57 -0.02
C LEU A 56 -4.25 8.52 1.39
N ARG A 57 -3.76 7.61 2.24
CA ARG A 57 -4.19 7.48 3.63
C ARG A 57 -4.06 8.81 4.36
N ARG A 58 -2.92 9.47 4.22
CA ARG A 58 -2.66 10.79 4.82
C ARG A 58 -3.65 11.84 4.33
N ALA A 59 -3.95 11.86 3.04
CA ALA A 59 -4.90 12.81 2.46
C ALA A 59 -6.34 12.59 2.96
N LEU A 60 -6.72 11.34 3.25
CA LEU A 60 -8.08 10.98 3.67
C LEU A 60 -8.29 11.09 5.19
N PHE A 61 -7.34 10.59 5.99
CA PHE A 61 -7.51 10.38 7.44
C PHE A 61 -6.48 11.14 8.30
N GLY A 62 -5.59 11.91 7.66
CA GLY A 62 -4.57 12.69 8.35
C GLY A 62 -3.28 11.92 8.64
N GLU A 63 -2.37 12.57 9.39
CA GLU A 63 -0.97 12.13 9.49
C GLU A 63 -0.77 10.97 10.48
N ARG A 64 -1.57 10.89 11.55
CA ARG A 64 -1.38 9.94 12.65
C ARG A 64 -2.06 8.60 12.36
N MET A 65 -1.30 7.52 12.42
CA MET A 65 -1.75 6.12 12.27
C MET A 65 -1.65 5.43 13.62
N GLN A 66 -2.79 5.04 14.21
CA GLN A 66 -2.78 4.18 15.38
C GLN A 66 -2.63 2.73 14.92
N VAL A 67 -1.51 2.09 15.29
CA VAL A 67 -1.18 0.72 14.90
C VAL A 67 -1.20 -0.15 16.14
N ARG A 68 -1.80 -1.34 16.00
CA ARG A 68 -1.84 -2.37 17.03
C ARG A 68 -1.20 -3.64 16.52
N LEU A 69 -0.29 -4.21 17.32
CA LEU A 69 0.29 -5.52 17.05
C LEU A 69 0.57 -6.30 18.32
N GLY A 70 0.45 -7.62 18.25
CA GLY A 70 0.79 -8.52 19.36
C GLY A 70 2.29 -8.74 19.44
N CYS A 71 2.85 -8.71 20.64
CA CYS A 71 4.25 -9.06 20.86
C CYS A 71 4.46 -10.56 20.59
N ALA A 72 5.40 -10.90 19.70
CA ALA A 72 5.71 -12.29 19.37
C ALA A 72 6.30 -13.09 20.55
N ALA A 73 6.83 -12.42 21.58
CA ALA A 73 7.47 -13.06 22.73
C ALA A 73 6.49 -13.33 23.90
N CYS A 74 5.71 -12.33 24.30
CA CYS A 74 4.81 -12.44 25.47
C CYS A 74 3.31 -12.47 25.12
N GLY A 75 2.94 -12.23 23.86
CA GLY A 75 1.56 -12.23 23.39
C GLY A 75 0.71 -11.03 23.82
N GLN A 76 1.30 -10.04 24.50
CA GLN A 76 0.58 -8.81 24.87
C GLN A 76 0.35 -7.90 23.67
N ASP A 77 -0.81 -7.25 23.63
CA ASP A 77 -1.12 -6.24 22.63
C ASP A 77 -0.28 -4.98 22.87
N MET A 78 0.26 -4.44 21.79
CA MET A 78 1.01 -3.18 21.78
C MET A 78 0.30 -2.22 20.87
N GLU A 79 0.19 -0.98 21.32
CA GLU A 79 -0.42 0.11 20.56
C GLU A 79 0.55 1.29 20.52
N PHE A 80 0.70 1.87 19.34
CA PHE A 80 1.55 3.04 19.13
C PHE A 80 1.06 3.83 17.92
N ASP A 81 1.49 5.08 17.88
CA ASP A 81 1.22 5.96 16.76
C ASP A 81 2.42 5.98 15.81
N LEU A 82 2.12 5.87 14.52
CA LEU A 82 3.04 6.18 13.42
C LEU A 82 2.63 7.48 12.75
N ASP A 83 3.61 8.18 12.19
CA ASP A 83 3.36 9.28 11.27
C ASP A 83 3.43 8.75 9.83
N ALA A 84 2.29 8.77 9.12
CA ALA A 84 2.20 8.28 7.75
C ALA A 84 3.11 9.06 6.79
N GLY A 85 3.36 10.35 7.06
CA GLY A 85 4.25 11.18 6.28
C GLY A 85 5.72 10.84 6.49
N GLU A 86 6.14 10.60 7.75
CA GLU A 86 7.50 10.12 8.06
C GLU A 86 7.75 8.74 7.45
N VAL A 87 6.79 7.82 7.58
CA VAL A 87 6.88 6.48 6.97
C VAL A 87 7.00 6.63 5.46
N ALA A 88 6.09 7.35 4.78
CA ALA A 88 6.15 7.56 3.33
C ALA A 88 7.47 8.20 2.88
N GLY A 89 8.01 9.15 3.64
CA GLY A 89 9.31 9.77 3.37
C GLY A 89 10.49 8.81 3.52
N SER A 90 10.39 7.83 4.43
CA SER A 90 11.42 6.82 4.66
C SER A 90 11.47 5.71 3.60
N LEU A 91 10.38 5.46 2.87
CA LEU A 91 10.33 4.45 1.80
C LEU A 91 11.17 4.83 0.57
N GLY A 92 11.76 6.03 0.55
CA GLY A 92 12.64 6.49 -0.52
C GLY A 92 11.88 7.18 -1.66
N GLY A 93 12.61 8.01 -2.40
CA GLY A 93 12.06 8.72 -3.57
C GLY A 93 11.87 7.81 -4.77
N ARG A 94 11.12 8.29 -5.79
CA ARG A 94 10.94 7.64 -7.09
C ARG A 94 12.30 7.48 -7.81
N GLY A 95 13.02 6.42 -7.47
CA GLY A 95 14.29 6.04 -8.07
C GLY A 95 14.10 5.44 -9.46
N ASP A 96 15.22 5.06 -10.09
CA ASP A 96 15.16 4.30 -11.34
C ASP A 96 14.44 2.97 -11.10
N ALA A 97 13.45 2.66 -11.92
CA ALA A 97 12.71 1.39 -11.85
C ALA A 97 13.55 0.17 -12.29
N VAL A 98 14.84 0.38 -12.58
CA VAL A 98 15.80 -0.64 -13.03
C VAL A 98 17.09 -0.47 -12.25
N VAL A 99 17.55 -1.55 -11.62
CA VAL A 99 18.88 -1.62 -10.99
C VAL A 99 19.88 -2.23 -11.95
N ARG A 100 21.13 -1.75 -11.86
CA ARG A 100 22.26 -2.24 -12.66
C ARG A 100 23.29 -2.89 -11.76
N VAL A 101 23.60 -4.16 -12.01
CA VAL A 101 24.59 -4.92 -11.26
C VAL A 101 25.77 -5.25 -12.15
N ARG A 102 26.97 -4.86 -11.73
CA ARG A 102 28.23 -5.23 -12.39
C ARG A 102 29.14 -5.99 -11.44
N GLN A 103 29.49 -7.21 -11.79
CA GLN A 103 30.35 -8.07 -10.97
C GLN A 103 31.01 -9.15 -11.82
N ASP A 104 32.32 -9.37 -11.69
CA ASP A 104 33.02 -10.54 -12.24
C ASP A 104 32.70 -10.81 -13.73
N GLY A 105 32.72 -9.77 -14.57
CA GLY A 105 32.39 -9.86 -16.01
C GLY A 105 30.90 -9.79 -16.34
N TRP A 106 30.02 -9.82 -15.33
CA TRP A 106 28.58 -9.64 -15.49
C TRP A 106 28.18 -8.16 -15.58
N ASP A 107 27.27 -7.83 -16.50
CA ASP A 107 26.48 -6.61 -16.53
C ASP A 107 25.00 -7.02 -16.63
N VAL A 108 24.22 -6.70 -15.60
CA VAL A 108 22.83 -7.13 -15.46
C VAL A 108 21.94 -5.91 -15.23
N GLU A 109 20.91 -5.77 -16.06
CA GLU A 109 19.81 -4.84 -15.83
C GLU A 109 18.58 -5.61 -15.32
N PHE A 110 18.07 -5.19 -14.17
CA PHE A 110 16.96 -5.84 -13.49
C PHE A 110 15.91 -4.81 -13.09
N ARG A 111 14.67 -4.99 -13.54
CA ARG A 111 13.57 -4.10 -13.19
C ARG A 111 13.09 -4.39 -11.76
N LEU A 112 12.74 -3.35 -11.00
CA LEU A 112 12.08 -3.51 -9.71
C LEU A 112 10.75 -4.29 -9.88
N PRO A 113 10.49 -5.30 -9.05
CA PRO A 113 9.25 -6.06 -9.12
C PRO A 113 8.02 -5.20 -8.87
N GLY A 114 6.95 -5.45 -9.65
CA GLY A 114 5.61 -4.95 -9.32
C GLY A 114 4.74 -6.02 -8.68
N VAL A 115 3.56 -5.64 -8.22
CA VAL A 115 2.57 -6.56 -7.61
C VAL A 115 2.16 -7.67 -8.58
N ALA A 116 2.07 -7.36 -9.88
CA ALA A 116 1.78 -8.36 -10.91
C ALA A 116 2.87 -9.42 -10.99
N ASP A 117 4.14 -9.04 -10.81
CA ASP A 117 5.26 -9.98 -10.82
C ASP A 117 5.24 -10.87 -9.60
N LEU A 118 5.04 -10.31 -8.41
CA LEU A 118 4.91 -11.07 -7.17
C LEU A 118 3.73 -12.04 -7.22
N THR A 119 2.57 -11.58 -7.71
CA THR A 119 1.36 -12.42 -7.83
C THR A 119 1.57 -13.56 -8.82
N ALA A 120 2.25 -13.31 -9.93
CA ALA A 120 2.55 -14.35 -10.91
C ALA A 120 3.60 -15.34 -10.38
N ALA A 121 4.66 -14.83 -9.75
CA ALA A 121 5.73 -15.64 -9.17
C ALA A 121 5.22 -16.54 -8.03
N ALA A 122 4.33 -16.03 -7.17
CA ALA A 122 3.74 -16.79 -6.07
C ALA A 122 2.94 -18.03 -6.51
N ARG A 123 2.53 -18.10 -7.79
CA ARG A 123 1.83 -19.25 -8.37
C ARG A 123 2.77 -20.29 -9.00
N ALA A 124 4.05 -19.98 -9.13
CA ALA A 124 5.04 -20.88 -9.69
C ALA A 124 5.54 -21.90 -8.65
N ALA A 125 6.04 -23.04 -9.12
CA ALA A 125 6.67 -24.04 -8.25
C ALA A 125 7.95 -23.52 -7.59
N ASP A 126 8.69 -22.66 -8.29
CA ASP A 126 9.84 -21.91 -7.77
C ASP A 126 9.59 -20.40 -7.94
N PRO A 127 8.98 -19.73 -6.94
CA PRO A 127 8.68 -18.31 -7.00
C PRO A 127 9.91 -17.43 -7.18
N ARG A 128 11.06 -17.83 -6.64
CA ARG A 128 12.29 -17.02 -6.70
C ARG A 128 12.83 -16.98 -8.13
N THR A 129 12.96 -18.14 -8.77
CA THR A 129 13.41 -18.22 -10.16
C THR A 129 12.40 -17.56 -11.10
N ALA A 130 11.10 -17.77 -10.87
CA ALA A 130 10.05 -17.11 -11.65
C ALA A 130 10.12 -15.58 -11.55
N LEU A 131 10.37 -15.04 -10.35
CA LEU A 131 10.51 -13.60 -10.16
C LEU A 131 11.75 -13.05 -10.86
N LEU A 132 12.89 -13.77 -10.73
CA LEU A 132 14.14 -13.41 -11.39
C LEU A 132 13.94 -13.32 -12.91
N ASP A 133 13.34 -14.34 -13.53
CA ASP A 133 13.12 -14.38 -14.97
C ASP A 133 12.16 -13.30 -15.47
N ARG A 134 11.14 -12.97 -14.68
CA ARG A 134 10.14 -11.94 -15.05
C ARG A 134 10.65 -10.51 -14.98
N CYS A 135 11.61 -10.27 -14.10
CA CYS A 135 12.11 -8.93 -13.81
C CYS A 135 13.47 -8.66 -14.47
N LEU A 136 14.16 -9.71 -14.92
CA LEU A 136 15.40 -9.56 -15.68
C LEU A 136 15.15 -8.88 -17.03
N VAL A 137 15.83 -7.75 -17.26
CA VAL A 137 15.77 -7.01 -18.52
C VAL A 137 16.89 -7.48 -19.45
N SER A 138 18.11 -7.58 -18.92
CA SER A 138 19.25 -8.13 -19.64
C SER A 138 20.30 -8.70 -18.69
N ALA A 139 21.02 -9.73 -19.14
CA ALA A 139 22.22 -10.23 -18.49
C ALA A 139 23.28 -10.51 -19.55
N VAL A 140 24.47 -9.96 -19.34
CA VAL A 140 25.62 -10.12 -20.23
C VAL A 140 26.81 -10.56 -19.38
N HIS A 141 27.54 -11.59 -19.83
CA HIS A 141 28.79 -12.03 -19.23
C HIS A 141 29.92 -11.95 -20.27
N ASP A 142 30.94 -11.15 -20.00
CA ASP A 142 32.08 -10.92 -20.91
C ASP A 142 31.66 -10.62 -22.36
N GLY A 143 30.60 -9.81 -22.52
CA GLY A 143 30.05 -9.43 -23.82
C GLY A 143 29.09 -10.43 -24.47
N THR A 144 28.82 -11.57 -23.82
CA THR A 144 27.86 -12.59 -24.31
C THR A 144 26.56 -12.52 -23.53
N ALA A 145 25.42 -12.47 -24.22
CA ALA A 145 24.10 -12.49 -23.58
C ALA A 145 23.82 -13.84 -22.90
N VAL A 146 23.27 -13.79 -21.69
CA VAL A 146 22.96 -14.97 -20.87
C VAL A 146 21.51 -14.91 -20.41
N ALA A 147 20.84 -16.06 -20.32
CA ALA A 147 19.49 -16.17 -19.79
C ALA A 147 19.48 -16.15 -18.25
N GLY A 148 18.38 -15.63 -17.65
CA GLY A 148 18.24 -15.47 -16.20
C GLY A 148 18.52 -16.70 -15.33
N PRO A 149 18.07 -17.92 -15.70
CA PRO A 149 18.32 -19.11 -14.88
C PRO A 149 19.79 -19.52 -14.79
N ALA A 150 20.64 -18.99 -15.68
CA ALA A 150 22.08 -19.27 -15.70
C ALA A 150 22.92 -18.28 -14.88
N LEU A 151 22.29 -17.30 -14.22
CA LEU A 151 22.99 -16.35 -13.34
C LEU A 151 23.56 -17.08 -12.11
N PRO A 152 24.86 -16.93 -11.80
CA PRO A 152 25.45 -17.48 -10.59
C PRO A 152 24.78 -16.96 -9.32
N ALA A 153 24.73 -17.78 -8.26
CA ALA A 153 24.11 -17.41 -6.99
C ALA A 153 24.71 -16.13 -6.36
N THR A 154 25.99 -15.85 -6.61
CA THR A 154 26.66 -14.62 -6.17
C THR A 154 26.06 -13.37 -6.85
N VAL A 155 25.82 -13.44 -8.16
CA VAL A 155 25.21 -12.36 -8.93
C VAL A 155 23.74 -12.20 -8.54
N GLN A 156 22.99 -13.29 -8.38
CA GLN A 156 21.60 -13.25 -7.89
C GLN A 156 21.49 -12.57 -6.53
N ARG A 157 22.43 -12.83 -5.61
CA ARG A 157 22.48 -12.15 -4.31
C ARG A 157 22.74 -10.65 -4.46
N ARG A 158 23.66 -10.24 -5.35
CA ARG A 158 23.89 -8.81 -5.62
C ARG A 158 22.68 -8.11 -6.22
N ILE A 159 21.93 -8.80 -7.08
CA ILE A 159 20.66 -8.28 -7.60
C ILE A 159 19.68 -8.07 -6.45
N ALA A 160 19.52 -9.05 -5.56
CA ALA A 160 18.64 -8.90 -4.41
C ALA A 160 19.04 -7.72 -3.51
N GLU A 161 20.32 -7.58 -3.16
CA GLU A 161 20.85 -6.45 -2.38
C GLU A 161 20.59 -5.10 -3.08
N ALA A 162 20.77 -5.04 -4.41
CA ALA A 162 20.53 -3.82 -5.18
C ALA A 162 19.05 -3.46 -5.28
N VAL A 163 18.17 -4.46 -5.42
CA VAL A 163 16.70 -4.28 -5.43
C VAL A 163 16.22 -3.80 -4.07
N GLU A 164 16.66 -4.41 -2.97
CA GLU A 164 16.31 -4.01 -1.61
C GLU A 164 16.73 -2.56 -1.31
N ALA A 165 17.93 -2.17 -1.76
CA ALA A 165 18.41 -0.79 -1.60
C ALA A 165 17.66 0.22 -2.48
N ALA A 166 17.17 -0.20 -3.66
CA ALA A 166 16.48 0.66 -4.61
C ALA A 166 14.96 0.75 -4.36
N ASP A 167 14.37 -0.26 -3.72
CA ASP A 167 12.94 -0.28 -3.34
C ASP A 167 12.75 -0.63 -1.84
N PRO A 168 13.21 0.22 -0.89
CA PRO A 168 13.07 -0.05 0.53
C PRO A 168 11.61 -0.22 0.98
N GLY A 169 10.68 0.38 0.24
CA GLY A 169 9.26 0.27 0.51
C GLY A 169 8.65 -1.09 0.16
N ALA A 170 9.34 -1.97 -0.57
CA ALA A 170 8.81 -3.29 -0.93
C ALA A 170 8.72 -4.26 0.27
N ASP A 171 9.52 -4.06 1.32
CA ASP A 171 9.53 -4.85 2.56
C ASP A 171 9.43 -3.90 3.77
N LEU A 172 8.25 -3.28 3.93
CA LEU A 172 8.00 -2.40 5.06
C LEU A 172 7.79 -3.19 6.36
N ALA A 173 8.79 -3.12 7.23
CA ALA A 173 8.73 -3.70 8.56
C ALA A 173 8.99 -2.67 9.67
N LEU A 174 8.17 -2.73 10.70
CA LEU A 174 8.29 -1.95 11.93
C LEU A 174 9.10 -2.75 12.95
N ASN A 175 10.06 -2.11 13.61
CA ASN A 175 10.79 -2.69 14.73
C ASN A 175 10.34 -2.00 16.02
N VAL A 176 9.49 -2.68 16.79
CA VAL A 176 8.84 -2.11 17.98
C VAL A 176 9.29 -2.85 19.23
N ALA A 177 9.81 -2.13 20.22
CA ALA A 177 10.15 -2.70 21.52
C ALA A 177 8.87 -2.89 22.35
N CYS A 178 8.66 -4.10 22.87
CA CYS A 178 7.52 -4.36 23.73
C CYS A 178 7.64 -3.62 25.07
N PRO A 179 6.65 -2.82 25.49
CA PRO A 179 6.71 -2.12 26.77
C PRO A 179 6.69 -3.09 27.96
N GLU A 180 6.09 -4.27 27.81
CA GLU A 180 5.96 -5.26 28.88
C GLU A 180 7.21 -6.11 29.09
N CYS A 181 7.85 -6.58 28.01
CA CYS A 181 8.98 -7.50 28.10
C CYS A 181 10.30 -6.96 27.53
N GLY A 182 10.30 -5.78 26.92
CA GLY A 182 11.47 -5.15 26.31
C GLY A 182 11.95 -5.80 25.01
N THR A 183 11.36 -6.92 24.58
CA THR A 183 11.78 -7.61 23.36
C THR A 183 11.34 -6.85 22.12
N ALA A 184 12.27 -6.61 21.20
CA ALA A 184 11.96 -6.02 19.90
C ALA A 184 11.21 -7.04 19.03
N THR A 185 10.07 -6.61 18.49
CA THR A 185 9.26 -7.37 17.54
C THR A 185 9.36 -6.69 16.18
N ARG A 186 9.76 -7.46 15.16
CA ARG A 186 9.63 -7.06 13.75
C ARG A 186 8.21 -7.40 13.29
N ALA A 187 7.47 -6.44 12.78
CA ALA A 187 6.11 -6.63 12.28
C ALA A 187 5.95 -6.00 10.89
N GLU A 188 5.38 -6.75 9.96
CA GLU A 188 5.04 -6.24 8.63
C GLU A 188 3.80 -5.33 8.73
N LEU A 189 3.84 -4.19 8.06
CA LEU A 189 2.71 -3.27 7.96
C LEU A 189 2.14 -3.32 6.54
N ASP A 190 0.98 -3.96 6.38
CA ASP A 190 0.21 -3.92 5.15
C ASP A 190 -0.66 -2.65 5.13
N ILE A 191 -0.16 -1.59 4.48
CA ILE A 191 -0.88 -0.31 4.35
C ILE A 191 -2.20 -0.46 3.58
N ALA A 192 -2.30 -1.40 2.63
CA ALA A 192 -3.51 -1.58 1.85
C ALA A 192 -4.63 -2.13 2.73
N SER A 193 -4.31 -3.14 3.55
CA SER A 193 -5.25 -3.70 4.52
C SER A 193 -5.63 -2.67 5.60
N TYR A 194 -4.65 -1.93 6.13
CA TYR A 194 -4.89 -0.89 7.12
C TYR A 194 -5.83 0.21 6.59
N LEU A 195 -5.49 0.77 5.43
CA LEU A 195 -6.27 1.83 4.78
C LEU A 195 -7.68 1.34 4.42
N TRP A 196 -7.81 0.08 3.98
CA TRP A 196 -9.11 -0.50 3.73
C TRP A 196 -9.98 -0.57 4.99
N THR A 197 -9.41 -0.95 6.14
CA THR A 197 -10.13 -0.96 7.41
C THR A 197 -10.58 0.44 7.83
N GLU A 198 -9.73 1.46 7.69
CA GLU A 198 -10.12 2.86 7.96
C GLU A 198 -11.24 3.33 7.01
N LEU A 199 -11.10 3.00 5.72
CA LEU A 199 -12.11 3.33 4.71
C LEU A 199 -13.46 2.65 5.00
N ASP A 200 -13.46 1.38 5.41
CA ASP A 200 -14.68 0.66 5.76
C ASP A 200 -15.39 1.24 6.98
N ALA A 201 -14.63 1.60 8.02
CA ALA A 201 -15.18 2.26 9.20
C ALA A 201 -15.80 3.62 8.82
N TRP A 202 -15.04 4.44 8.10
CA TRP A 202 -15.50 5.75 7.62
C TRP A 202 -16.77 5.64 6.77
N ALA A 203 -16.84 4.67 5.85
CA ALA A 203 -17.98 4.51 4.96
C ALA A 203 -19.26 4.18 5.74
N ARG A 204 -19.17 3.28 6.73
CA ARG A 204 -20.29 2.92 7.60
C ARG A 204 -20.78 4.11 8.42
N ASP A 205 -19.87 4.89 8.97
CA ASP A 205 -20.20 6.10 9.72
C ASP A 205 -20.92 7.12 8.82
N VAL A 206 -20.42 7.35 7.60
CA VAL A 206 -21.05 8.27 6.66
C VAL A 206 -22.43 7.79 6.21
N LEU A 207 -22.62 6.49 5.99
CA LEU A 207 -23.94 5.94 5.66
C LEU A 207 -24.93 6.10 6.82
N LEU A 208 -24.46 5.97 8.07
CA LEU A 208 -25.27 6.26 9.25
C LEU A 208 -25.61 7.76 9.34
N ASP A 209 -24.65 8.66 9.11
CA ASP A 209 -24.88 10.11 9.05
C ASP A 209 -25.98 10.44 8.03
N VAL A 210 -25.89 9.86 6.82
CA VAL A 210 -26.87 10.04 5.75
C VAL A 210 -28.24 9.56 6.19
N HIS A 211 -28.32 8.36 6.77
CA HIS A 211 -29.58 7.81 7.27
C HIS A 211 -30.26 8.72 8.31
N LEU A 212 -29.49 9.21 9.29
CA LEU A 212 -30.01 10.07 10.35
C LEU A 212 -30.49 11.42 9.81
N LEU A 213 -29.70 12.07 8.96
CA LEU A 213 -30.07 13.38 8.39
C LEU A 213 -31.22 13.29 7.40
N ALA A 214 -31.27 12.25 6.56
CA ALA A 214 -32.38 12.03 5.65
C ALA A 214 -33.69 11.81 6.43
N THR A 215 -33.64 11.06 7.54
CA THR A 215 -34.81 10.79 8.37
C THR A 215 -35.30 12.04 9.11
N ALA A 216 -34.38 12.86 9.62
CA ALA A 216 -34.72 14.07 10.39
C ALA A 216 -35.19 15.24 9.51
N TYR A 217 -34.55 15.45 8.36
CA TYR A 217 -34.77 16.64 7.52
C TYR A 217 -35.42 16.36 6.17
N GLY A 218 -35.54 15.09 5.76
CA GLY A 218 -36.10 14.71 4.45
C GLY A 218 -35.19 15.03 3.26
N TRP A 219 -33.90 15.31 3.49
CA TRP A 219 -32.93 15.60 2.43
C TRP A 219 -32.50 14.33 1.68
N SER A 220 -32.10 14.50 0.42
CA SER A 220 -31.59 13.39 -0.39
C SER A 220 -30.14 13.06 -0.03
N GLU A 221 -29.71 11.82 -0.28
CA GLU A 221 -28.31 11.42 -0.08
C GLU A 221 -27.31 12.32 -0.81
N PRO A 222 -27.50 12.68 -2.11
CA PRO A 222 -26.60 13.61 -2.79
C PRO A 222 -26.50 14.98 -2.10
N ASP A 223 -27.62 15.53 -1.61
CA ASP A 223 -27.62 16.81 -0.90
C ASP A 223 -26.85 16.72 0.42
N ILE A 224 -26.99 15.60 1.14
CA ILE A 224 -26.29 15.35 2.41
C ILE A 224 -24.78 15.16 2.17
N LEU A 225 -24.40 14.38 1.15
CA LEU A 225 -22.99 14.13 0.81
C LEU A 225 -22.29 15.38 0.25
N ALA A 226 -23.04 16.34 -0.31
CA ALA A 226 -22.54 17.64 -0.73
C ALA A 226 -22.25 18.59 0.46
N LEU A 227 -22.76 18.29 1.66
CA LEU A 227 -22.40 19.05 2.85
C LEU A 227 -20.93 18.78 3.22
N SER A 228 -20.22 19.85 3.61
CA SER A 228 -18.92 19.71 4.26
C SER A 228 -19.06 18.83 5.53
N PRO A 229 -18.03 18.05 5.91
CA PRO A 229 -18.05 17.24 7.14
C PRO A 229 -18.45 18.03 8.39
N THR A 230 -17.96 19.28 8.53
CA THR A 230 -18.30 20.17 9.66
C THR A 230 -19.79 20.48 9.75
N ARG A 231 -20.41 20.89 8.63
CA ARG A 231 -21.85 21.17 8.60
C ARG A 231 -22.68 19.92 8.85
N ARG A 232 -22.29 18.78 8.24
CA ARG A 232 -22.98 17.50 8.45
C ARG A 232 -23.02 17.12 9.93
N ARG A 233 -21.87 17.20 10.61
CA ARG A 233 -21.77 16.96 12.06
C ARG A 233 -22.62 17.90 12.89
N TYR A 234 -22.62 19.20 12.59
CA TYR A 234 -23.43 20.16 13.32
C TYR A 234 -24.94 19.84 13.22
N TYR A 235 -25.43 19.46 12.04
CA TYR A 235 -26.83 19.05 11.90
C TYR A 235 -27.16 17.74 12.64
N LEU A 236 -26.22 16.80 12.72
CA LEU A 236 -26.38 15.57 13.49
C LEU A 236 -26.44 15.85 15.00
N GLU A 237 -25.63 16.77 15.51
CA GLU A 237 -25.69 17.21 16.90
C GLU A 237 -27.07 17.81 17.22
N LEU A 238 -27.63 18.63 16.33
CA LEU A 238 -28.99 19.16 16.49
C LEU A 238 -30.09 18.07 16.43
N CYS A 239 -29.86 16.96 15.74
CA CYS A 239 -30.80 15.82 15.76
C CYS A 239 -30.81 15.10 17.12
N ALA A 240 -29.70 15.12 17.87
CA ALA A 240 -29.57 14.42 19.15
C ALA A 240 -30.21 15.19 20.32
N ASP A 241 -30.45 16.50 20.15
CA ASP A 241 -31.04 17.40 21.16
C ASP A 241 -32.59 17.49 21.07
N VAL A 242 -33.23 16.66 20.25
CA VAL A 242 -34.70 16.60 20.03
C VAL A 242 -35.27 15.30 20.57
#